data_AF-A0A7L3UTB0-F1
#
_entry.id   AF-A0A7L3UTB0-F1
#
_cell.length_a   1.000
_cell.length_b   1.000
_cell.length_c   1.000
_cell.angle_alpha   90.00
_cell.angle_beta   90.00
_cell.angle_gamma   90.00
#
_symmetry.space_group_name_H-M   'P 1'
#
loop_
_entity.id
_entity.type
_entity.pdbx_description
1 polymer ?
#
loop_
_entity_poly.entity_id
_entity_poly.type
_entity_poly.pdbx_seq_one_letter_code
_entity_poly.pdbx_strand_id
1 'polypeptide(L)'
;SPSDYAGNCSQFFINVGKANEDVLPKEAPQRQQLLLEALECLGIPGTQINKTNAEVLGWLVCELDGDYIRGSGGTLLKDLSQCGSFLPEQEEAIRDVLSSGNTTFGYGFSSWTLPLIKPMVLLRPELQPSSLIKNQK
;
A
#
# COMPACT_ATOMS: atom_id res chain seq x y z
N SER A 1 -10.90 -9.03 -21.87
CA SER A 1 -9.98 -10.09 -21.42
C SER A 1 -8.56 -9.57 -21.55
N PRO A 2 -7.60 -9.95 -20.68
CA PRO A 2 -6.20 -9.56 -20.84
C PRO A 2 -5.58 -9.94 -22.20
N SER A 3 -6.21 -10.86 -22.93
CA SER A 3 -5.89 -11.22 -24.32
C SER A 3 -6.20 -10.13 -25.36
N ASP A 4 -6.97 -9.10 -25.00
CA ASP A 4 -7.47 -8.10 -25.95
C ASP A 4 -6.54 -6.89 -26.09
N TYR A 5 -5.50 -6.79 -25.24
CA TYR A 5 -4.47 -5.76 -25.41
C TYR A 5 -3.57 -6.16 -26.58
N ALA A 6 -3.56 -5.34 -27.64
CA ALA A 6 -2.66 -5.52 -28.77
C ALA A 6 -1.19 -5.37 -28.32
N GLY A 7 -0.59 -6.44 -27.79
CA GLY A 7 0.77 -6.46 -27.24
C GLY A 7 0.95 -7.33 -25.98
N ASN A 8 2.09 -7.16 -25.29
CA ASN A 8 2.32 -7.75 -23.97
C ASN A 8 1.46 -7.00 -22.93
N CYS A 9 0.52 -7.69 -22.28
CA CYS A 9 -0.39 -7.09 -21.29
C CYS A 9 0.36 -6.34 -20.17
N SER A 10 1.55 -6.80 -19.77
CA SER A 10 2.36 -6.12 -18.75
C SER A 10 2.81 -4.74 -19.25
N GLN A 11 3.13 -4.60 -20.54
CA GLN A 11 3.51 -3.30 -21.11
C GLN A 11 2.33 -2.32 -21.14
N PHE A 12 1.11 -2.82 -21.38
CA PHE A 12 -0.10 -2.03 -21.27
C PHE A 12 -0.26 -1.49 -19.85
N PHE A 13 -0.16 -2.36 -18.84
CA PHE A 13 -0.31 -1.93 -17.44
C PHE A 13 0.84 -1.08 -16.92
N ILE A 14 2.08 -1.26 -17.41
CA ILE A 14 3.17 -0.30 -17.14
C ILE A 14 2.78 1.11 -17.62
N ASN A 15 2.14 1.22 -18.80
CA ASN A 15 1.72 2.52 -19.32
C ASN A 15 0.53 3.07 -18.54
N VAL A 16 -0.44 2.23 -18.17
CA VAL A 16 -1.59 2.62 -17.32
C VAL A 16 -1.10 3.11 -15.95
N GLY A 17 -0.24 2.35 -15.27
CA GLY A 17 0.27 2.67 -13.94
C GLY A 17 1.14 3.93 -13.90
N LYS A 18 1.69 4.36 -15.04
CA LYS A 18 2.43 5.64 -15.20
C LYS A 18 1.56 6.78 -15.73
N ALA A 19 0.35 6.50 -16.19
CA ALA A 19 -0.55 7.51 -16.69
C ALA A 19 -0.99 8.44 -15.55
N ASN A 20 -1.49 9.62 -15.92
CA ASN A 20 -2.08 10.52 -14.94
C ASN A 20 -3.36 9.89 -14.36
N GLU A 21 -3.35 9.59 -13.07
CA GLU A 21 -4.49 8.98 -12.37
C GLU A 21 -5.72 9.89 -12.34
N ASP A 22 -5.55 11.21 -12.46
CA ASP A 22 -6.65 12.19 -12.45
C ASP A 22 -7.53 12.14 -13.72
N VAL A 23 -7.09 11.41 -14.75
CA VAL A 23 -7.92 11.18 -15.95
C VAL A 23 -9.18 10.37 -15.61
N LEU A 24 -9.07 9.47 -14.61
CA LEU A 24 -10.21 8.72 -14.09
C LEU A 24 -10.53 9.24 -12.68
N PRO A 25 -11.72 9.83 -12.45
CA PRO A 25 -12.16 10.22 -11.11
C PRO A 25 -12.02 9.05 -10.12
N LYS A 26 -11.71 9.35 -8.85
CA LYS A 26 -11.45 8.30 -7.85
C LYS A 26 -12.62 7.33 -7.69
N GLU A 27 -13.85 7.82 -7.85
CA GLU A 27 -15.08 7.04 -7.73
C GLU A 27 -15.43 6.25 -9.00
N ALA A 28 -14.64 6.39 -10.06
CA ALA A 28 -14.91 5.75 -11.35
C ALA A 28 -14.71 4.22 -11.23
N PRO A 29 -15.74 3.40 -11.52
CA PRO A 29 -15.62 1.94 -11.44
C PRO A 29 -14.54 1.36 -12.38
N GLN A 30 -14.15 2.13 -13.41
CA GLN A 30 -13.06 1.79 -14.32
C GLN A 30 -11.71 1.64 -13.61
N ARG A 31 -11.46 2.34 -12.49
CA ARG A 31 -10.22 2.19 -11.71
C ARG A 31 -10.12 0.76 -11.15
N GLN A 32 -11.20 0.27 -10.55
CA GLN A 32 -11.29 -1.11 -10.05
C GLN A 32 -11.21 -2.14 -11.16
N GLN A 33 -11.86 -1.88 -12.30
CA GLN A 33 -11.79 -2.78 -13.46
C GLN A 33 -10.35 -2.90 -13.98
N LEU A 34 -9.63 -1.78 -14.12
CA LEU A 34 -8.22 -1.77 -14.52
C LEU A 34 -7.35 -2.55 -13.54
N LEU A 35 -7.58 -2.40 -12.23
CA LEU A 35 -6.86 -3.18 -11.23
C LEU A 35 -7.09 -4.69 -11.42
N LEU A 36 -8.34 -5.14 -11.54
CA LEU A 36 -8.66 -6.56 -11.70
C LEU A 36 -8.03 -7.15 -12.96
N GLU A 37 -8.11 -6.43 -14.08
CA GLU A 37 -7.48 -6.84 -15.33
C GLU A 37 -5.94 -6.87 -15.23
N ALA A 38 -5.34 -5.96 -14.45
CA ALA A 38 -3.89 -5.95 -14.19
C ALA A 38 -3.45 -7.15 -13.34
N LEU A 39 -4.20 -7.46 -12.29
CA LEU A 39 -3.94 -8.60 -11.41
C LEU A 39 -4.03 -9.93 -12.20
N GLU A 40 -5.02 -10.06 -13.09
CA GLU A 40 -5.17 -11.20 -13.98
C GLU A 40 -4.00 -11.29 -14.98
N CYS A 41 -3.65 -10.17 -15.63
CA CYS A 41 -2.50 -10.11 -16.55
C CYS A 41 -1.18 -10.52 -15.88
N LEU A 42 -0.97 -10.11 -14.63
CA LEU A 42 0.25 -10.41 -13.88
C LEU A 42 0.26 -11.82 -13.27
N GLY A 43 -0.85 -12.57 -13.33
CA GLY A 43 -0.95 -13.94 -12.83
C GLY A 43 -0.64 -14.04 -11.33
N ILE A 44 -1.11 -13.09 -10.53
CA ILE A 44 -0.73 -12.98 -9.12
C ILE A 44 -1.34 -14.12 -8.30
N PRO A 45 -0.53 -14.93 -7.59
CA PRO A 45 -1.04 -15.99 -6.74
C PRO A 45 -1.58 -15.41 -5.42
N GLY A 46 -2.89 -15.50 -5.22
CA GLY A 46 -3.56 -14.98 -4.02
C GLY A 46 -3.39 -13.46 -3.90
N THR A 47 -2.98 -13.00 -2.72
CA THR A 47 -2.90 -11.56 -2.36
C THR A 47 -1.48 -11.02 -2.29
N GLN A 48 -0.49 -11.80 -2.75
CA GLN A 48 0.93 -11.51 -2.59
C GLN A 48 1.47 -10.69 -3.77
N ILE A 49 1.49 -9.35 -3.64
CA ILE A 49 2.11 -8.45 -4.60
C ILE A 49 3.60 -8.28 -4.27
N ASN A 50 4.46 -8.74 -5.17
CA ASN A 50 5.90 -8.48 -5.08
C ASN A 50 6.25 -7.09 -5.65
N LYS A 51 7.49 -6.65 -5.42
CA LYS A 51 7.98 -5.34 -5.88
C LYS A 51 7.86 -5.13 -7.40
N THR A 52 8.20 -6.15 -8.19
CA THR A 52 8.13 -6.07 -9.66
C THR A 52 6.69 -5.85 -10.14
N ASN A 53 5.72 -6.54 -9.53
CA ASN A 53 4.32 -6.38 -9.85
C ASN A 53 3.79 -5.01 -9.39
N ALA A 54 4.20 -4.53 -8.21
CA ALA A 54 3.87 -3.18 -7.74
C ALA A 54 4.36 -2.09 -8.71
N GLU A 55 5.58 -2.25 -9.25
CA GLU A 55 6.13 -1.34 -10.28
C GLU A 55 5.32 -1.35 -11.58
N VAL A 56 4.73 -2.48 -11.96
CA VAL A 56 3.81 -2.56 -13.12
C VAL A 56 2.47 -1.90 -12.81
N LEU A 57 1.92 -2.11 -11.60
CA LEU A 57 0.64 -1.54 -11.19
C LEU A 57 0.69 0.00 -11.09
N GLY A 58 1.80 0.58 -10.61
CA GLY A 58 1.94 2.02 -10.44
C GLY A 58 0.83 2.59 -9.55
N TRP A 59 0.12 3.62 -10.00
CA TRP A 59 -0.96 4.22 -9.20
C TRP A 59 -2.11 3.26 -8.87
N LEU A 60 -2.29 2.16 -9.63
CA LEU A 60 -3.29 1.13 -9.31
C LEU A 60 -3.06 0.44 -7.96
N VAL A 61 -1.85 0.55 -7.38
CA VAL A 61 -1.59 0.11 -5.99
C VAL A 61 -2.53 0.79 -5.00
N CYS A 62 -2.96 2.03 -5.28
CA CYS A 62 -3.89 2.78 -4.42
C CYS A 62 -5.32 2.22 -4.44
N GLU A 63 -5.64 1.35 -5.41
CA GLU A 63 -6.95 0.70 -5.54
C GLU A 63 -6.98 -0.69 -4.85
N LEU A 64 -5.84 -1.18 -4.35
CA LEU A 64 -5.77 -2.48 -3.67
C LEU A 64 -6.58 -2.48 -2.37
N ASP A 65 -7.36 -3.52 -2.14
CA ASP A 65 -8.11 -3.70 -0.90
C ASP A 65 -7.20 -4.08 0.29
N GLY A 66 -7.82 -4.23 1.47
CA GLY A 66 -7.12 -4.57 2.69
C GLY A 66 -6.42 -5.94 2.63
N ASP A 67 -6.96 -6.91 1.89
CA ASP A 67 -6.42 -8.26 1.80
C ASP A 67 -5.11 -8.29 1.00
N TYR A 68 -5.05 -7.56 -0.12
CA TYR A 68 -3.81 -7.37 -0.88
C TYR A 68 -2.73 -6.62 -0.09
N ILE A 69 -3.11 -5.59 0.67
CA ILE A 69 -2.20 -4.83 1.52
C ILE A 69 -1.62 -5.74 2.62
N ARG A 70 -2.47 -6.47 3.35
CA ARG A 70 -2.06 -7.40 4.41
C ARG A 70 -1.21 -8.54 3.87
N GLY A 71 -1.67 -9.14 2.78
CA GLY A 71 -0.99 -10.25 2.12
C GLY A 71 0.43 -9.86 1.73
N SER A 72 0.58 -8.74 1.03
CA SER A 72 1.88 -8.28 0.53
C SER A 72 2.83 -7.75 1.61
N GLY A 73 2.30 -7.46 2.81
CA GLY A 73 3.05 -6.98 3.96
C GLY A 73 3.83 -5.68 3.66
N GLY A 74 5.06 -5.61 4.16
CA GLY A 74 5.91 -4.42 4.02
C GLY A 74 6.30 -4.05 2.58
N THR A 75 6.07 -4.94 1.61
CA THR A 75 6.47 -4.74 0.20
C THR A 75 5.83 -3.50 -0.42
N LEU A 76 4.55 -3.24 -0.11
CA LEU A 76 3.77 -2.17 -0.74
C LEU A 76 3.85 -0.82 -0.03
N LEU A 77 4.45 -0.74 1.17
CA LEU A 77 4.41 0.47 1.99
C LEU A 77 4.99 1.70 1.28
N LYS A 78 6.01 1.51 0.43
CA LYS A 78 6.59 2.61 -0.36
C LYS A 78 5.62 3.09 -1.43
N ASP A 79 4.98 2.19 -2.15
CA ASP A 79 4.08 2.53 -3.25
C ASP A 79 2.78 3.14 -2.70
N LEU A 80 2.21 2.53 -1.66
CA LEU A 80 1.10 3.10 -0.88
C LEU A 80 1.45 4.50 -0.37
N SER A 81 2.73 4.78 -0.06
CA SER A 81 3.16 6.12 0.40
C SER A 81 2.86 7.28 -0.53
N GLN A 82 2.61 6.99 -1.80
CA GLN A 82 2.32 7.98 -2.82
C GLN A 82 0.81 8.18 -3.04
N CYS A 83 -0.06 7.38 -2.43
CA CYS A 83 -1.50 7.49 -2.58
C CYS A 83 -2.07 8.71 -1.85
N GLY A 84 -2.97 9.44 -2.51
CA GLY A 84 -3.53 10.67 -1.94
C GLY A 84 -4.56 10.46 -0.82
N SER A 85 -5.24 9.31 -0.78
CA SER A 85 -6.21 8.97 0.26
C SER A 85 -6.59 7.49 0.25
N PHE A 86 -7.04 6.99 1.39
CA PHE A 86 -7.39 5.58 1.59
C PHE A 86 -8.84 5.41 2.06
N LEU A 87 -9.40 4.24 1.79
CA LEU A 87 -10.61 3.76 2.43
C LEU A 87 -10.30 3.29 3.86
N PRO A 88 -11.28 3.30 4.79
CA PRO A 88 -11.06 2.87 6.17
C PRO A 88 -10.43 1.48 6.31
N GLU A 89 -10.84 0.54 5.45
CA GLU A 89 -10.29 -0.82 5.42
C GLU A 89 -8.82 -0.87 4.97
N GLN A 90 -8.45 -0.04 3.99
CA GLN A 90 -7.05 0.10 3.56
C GLN A 90 -6.20 0.70 4.69
N GLU A 91 -6.70 1.71 5.41
CA GLU A 91 -5.99 2.30 6.56
C GLU A 91 -5.77 1.28 7.68
N GLU A 92 -6.77 0.44 7.97
CA GLU A 92 -6.64 -0.64 8.95
C GLU A 92 -5.60 -1.67 8.51
N ALA A 93 -5.63 -2.10 7.25
CA ALA A 93 -4.66 -3.02 6.69
C ALA A 93 -3.23 -2.47 6.77
N ILE A 94 -3.02 -1.19 6.43
CA ILE A 94 -1.72 -0.53 6.53
C ILE A 94 -1.24 -0.50 7.98
N ARG A 95 -2.12 -0.17 8.93
CA ARG A 95 -1.79 -0.17 10.36
C ARG A 95 -1.33 -1.55 10.82
N ASP A 96 -2.02 -2.59 10.39
CA ASP A 96 -1.71 -3.96 10.81
C ASP A 96 -0.38 -4.42 10.23
N VAL A 97 -0.09 -4.10 8.96
CA VAL A 97 1.23 -4.33 8.35
C VAL A 97 2.34 -3.61 9.13
N LEU A 98 2.16 -2.33 9.47
CA LEU A 98 3.14 -1.57 10.25
C LEU A 98 3.34 -2.15 11.66
N SER A 99 2.26 -2.62 12.30
CA SER A 99 2.30 -3.21 13.64
C SER A 99 2.95 -4.59 13.68
N SER A 100 2.99 -5.32 12.56
CA SER A 100 3.56 -6.67 12.47
C SER A 100 5.06 -6.72 12.76
N GLY A 101 5.75 -5.58 12.67
CA GLY A 101 7.19 -5.47 12.89
C GLY A 101 8.06 -6.12 11.81
N ASN A 102 7.45 -6.73 10.78
CA ASN A 102 8.15 -7.37 9.66
C ASN A 102 8.34 -6.40 8.47
N THR A 103 8.71 -5.16 8.79
CA THR A 103 8.89 -4.09 7.79
C THR A 103 10.27 -3.46 7.96
N THR A 104 11.07 -3.41 6.89
CA THR A 104 12.31 -2.61 6.84
C THR A 104 12.02 -1.11 6.60
N PHE A 105 10.75 -0.75 6.51
CA PHE A 105 10.26 0.62 6.36
C PHE A 105 10.49 1.38 7.68
N GLY A 106 11.66 2.02 7.78
CA GLY A 106 12.23 2.51 9.04
C GLY A 106 11.60 3.77 9.63
N TYR A 107 12.10 4.13 10.83
CA TYR A 107 11.85 5.36 11.57
C TYR A 107 12.14 6.62 10.71
N GLY A 108 11.17 7.07 9.92
CA GLY A 108 11.32 8.23 9.03
C GLY A 108 9.99 8.85 8.60
N PHE A 109 8.94 8.64 9.38
CA PHE A 109 7.55 8.89 9.03
C PHE A 109 7.09 10.36 9.27
N SER A 110 7.96 11.35 9.07
CA SER A 110 7.58 12.76 9.27
C SER A 110 6.69 13.33 8.14
N SER A 111 6.59 12.65 6.99
CA SER A 111 5.78 13.08 5.85
C SER A 111 4.43 12.36 5.71
N TRP A 112 4.21 11.29 6.46
CA TRP A 112 2.96 10.53 6.45
C TRP A 112 2.10 10.94 7.64
N THR A 113 1.35 12.03 7.47
CA THR A 113 0.22 12.35 8.34
C THR A 113 -1.02 11.65 7.82
N LEU A 114 -1.07 10.31 7.92
CA LEU A 114 -2.39 9.69 8.04
C LEU A 114 -3.05 10.33 9.28
N PRO A 115 -4.34 10.71 9.25
CA PRO A 115 -5.05 11.23 10.42
C PRO A 115 -5.00 10.30 11.66
N LEU A 116 -4.46 9.09 11.50
CA LEU A 116 -4.39 8.03 12.51
C LEU A 116 -2.97 7.66 12.97
N ILE A 117 -1.93 8.44 12.64
CA ILE A 117 -0.58 8.26 13.24
C ILE A 117 -0.29 9.41 14.21
N LYS A 118 -1.08 9.49 15.27
CA LYS A 118 -0.62 10.00 16.58
C LYS A 118 -0.59 8.81 17.54
N PRO A 119 0.42 8.72 18.40
CA PRO A 119 1.66 8.00 18.21
C PRO A 119 1.55 6.52 18.62
N MET A 120 1.17 5.61 17.71
CA MET A 120 1.32 4.16 17.91
C MET A 120 2.73 3.63 17.57
N VAL A 121 3.73 4.52 17.51
CA VAL A 121 5.16 4.15 17.58
C VAL A 121 5.69 4.24 19.01
N LEU A 122 4.90 4.76 19.95
CA LEU A 122 5.22 4.73 21.38
C LEU A 122 4.33 3.71 22.07
N LEU A 123 4.85 2.49 22.25
CA LEU A 123 4.81 1.70 23.50
C LEU A 123 5.27 0.26 23.18
N ARG A 124 6.58 0.08 23.08
CA ARG A 124 7.19 -1.11 23.69
C ARG A 124 7.71 -0.63 25.06
N PRO A 125 7.02 -0.92 26.18
CA PRO A 125 7.41 -0.41 27.51
C PRO A 125 8.79 -0.90 27.98
N GLU A 126 9.29 -1.99 27.39
CA GLU A 126 10.51 -2.69 27.81
C GLU A 126 11.85 -2.00 27.47
N LEU A 127 11.83 -0.78 26.92
CA LEU A 127 13.06 -0.08 26.50
C LEU A 127 13.19 1.36 27.01
N GLN A 128 12.41 1.77 28.02
CA GLN A 128 12.64 3.08 28.64
C GLN A 128 13.86 3.04 29.59
N PRO A 129 14.83 3.97 29.47
CA PRO A 129 15.85 4.16 30.48
C PRO A 129 15.20 4.45 31.83
N SER A 130 15.70 3.80 32.88
CA SER A 130 15.20 3.83 34.26
C SER A 130 15.18 5.22 34.92
N SER A 131 15.62 6.28 34.23
CA SER A 131 15.54 7.66 34.66
C SER A 131 14.15 8.30 34.48
N LEU A 132 13.28 7.79 33.59
CA LEU A 132 11.97 8.40 33.31
C LEU A 132 10.82 7.86 34.19
N ILE A 133 11.01 6.74 34.88
CA ILE A 133 10.01 6.15 35.80
C ILE A 133 9.84 7.01 37.07
N LYS A 134 10.84 7.84 37.43
CA LYS A 134 10.84 8.62 38.67
C LYS A 134 9.96 9.88 38.65
N ASN A 135 9.44 10.28 37.49
CA ASN A 135 8.62 11.50 37.35
C ASN A 135 7.12 11.22 37.29
N GLN A 136 6.66 10.00 37.61
CA GLN A 136 5.24 9.64 37.66
C GLN A 136 4.76 9.21 39.05
N LYS A 137 5.33 9.76 40.13
CA LYS A 137 4.76 9.63 41.47
C LYS A 137 4.58 10.97 42.15
#